data_AF-A0A1V5Y4J6-F1
#
_entry.id   AF-A0A1V5Y4J6-F1
#
_cell.length_a   1.000
_cell.length_b   1.000
_cell.length_c   1.000
_cell.angle_alpha   90.00
_cell.angle_beta   90.00
_cell.angle_gamma   90.00
#
_symmetry.space_group_name_H-M   'P 1'
#
loop_
_entity.id
_entity.type
_entity.pdbx_description
1 polymer ?
#
loop_
_entity_poly.entity_id
_entity_poly.type
_entity_poly.pdbx_seq_one_letter_code
_entity_poly.pdbx_strand_id
1 'polypeptide(L)'
;MFLFLMKKYLPFLILCLLLAALMMLPACREEQGINLDLNFSVNVANPEKDFPNLEAIANSKKDVFYQYGRPDFIRLWWTSDGKPQRYLDVDTRLRDPRVKNNLNQSWIYLKNNAEFIFDSSEQYRQIPLTDKTLTICQYGDPEDVKEVTALDGALEETWNYFSRGVILRFRDDKIVHRQNYTPMGRFIKK
;
A
#
# COMPACT_ATOMS: atom_id res chain seq x y z
N MET A 1 -34.76 8.59 47.25
CA MET A 1 -33.35 9.02 47.31
C MET A 1 -32.53 8.58 46.09
N PHE A 2 -32.63 7.32 45.66
CA PHE A 2 -31.94 6.78 44.46
C PHE A 2 -32.23 7.53 43.13
N LEU A 3 -33.51 7.85 42.87
CA LEU A 3 -33.94 8.59 41.67
C LEU A 3 -33.38 10.03 41.59
N PHE A 4 -33.02 10.62 42.73
CA PHE A 4 -32.50 12.00 42.79
C PHE A 4 -30.99 12.05 42.50
N LEU A 5 -30.24 11.03 42.94
CA LEU A 5 -28.82 10.90 42.56
C LEU A 5 -28.68 10.61 41.06
N MET A 6 -29.49 9.74 40.49
CA MET A 6 -29.39 9.42 39.05
C MET A 6 -29.57 10.66 38.17
N LYS A 7 -30.53 11.55 38.44
CA LYS A 7 -30.71 12.80 37.66
C LYS A 7 -29.51 13.75 37.73
N LYS A 8 -28.76 13.73 38.84
CA LYS A 8 -27.60 14.62 39.05
C LYS A 8 -26.35 14.17 38.28
N TYR A 9 -26.17 12.85 38.12
CA TYR A 9 -25.00 12.27 37.44
C TYR A 9 -25.28 11.79 36.01
N LEU A 10 -26.54 11.64 35.61
CA LEU A 10 -26.95 11.32 34.24
C LEU A 10 -26.36 12.27 33.18
N PRO A 11 -26.37 13.62 33.36
CA PRO A 11 -25.76 14.50 32.36
C PRO A 11 -24.24 14.34 32.29
N PHE A 12 -23.58 14.03 33.41
CA PHE A 12 -22.13 13.79 33.45
C PHE A 12 -21.76 12.47 32.77
N LEU A 13 -22.57 11.43 32.96
CA LEU A 13 -22.37 10.13 32.32
C LEU A 13 -22.59 10.19 30.80
N ILE A 14 -23.61 10.93 30.35
CA ILE A 14 -23.86 11.20 28.93
C ILE A 14 -22.70 12.00 28.31
N LEU A 15 -22.16 12.98 29.04
CA LEU A 15 -21.00 13.76 28.59
C LEU A 15 -19.75 12.88 28.44
N CYS A 16 -19.48 11.99 29.40
CA CYS A 16 -18.36 11.04 29.31
C CYS A 16 -18.53 10.04 28.14
N LEU A 17 -19.74 9.56 27.89
CA LEU A 17 -20.03 8.67 26.75
C LEU A 17 -19.87 9.40 25.40
N LEU A 18 -20.27 10.67 25.31
CA LEU A 18 -20.06 11.51 24.12
C LEU A 18 -18.57 11.79 23.88
N LEU A 19 -17.80 12.06 24.93
CA LEU A 19 -16.34 12.25 24.84
C LEU A 19 -15.60 10.96 24.43
N ALA A 20 -16.01 9.81 24.97
CA ALA A 20 -15.45 8.52 24.57
C ALA A 20 -15.78 8.17 23.10
N ALA A 21 -16.97 8.52 22.63
CA ALA A 21 -17.35 8.36 21.23
C ALA A 21 -16.58 9.31 20.29
N LEU A 22 -16.23 10.52 20.75
CA LEU A 22 -15.43 11.48 19.98
C LEU A 22 -13.98 11.03 19.80
N MET A 23 -13.42 10.29 20.78
CA MET A 23 -12.07 9.71 20.69
C MET A 23 -11.99 8.46 19.81
N MET A 24 -13.12 7.91 19.38
CA MET A 24 -13.18 6.79 18.42
C MET A 24 -13.33 7.26 16.97
N LEU A 25 -13.28 8.57 16.70
CA LEU A 25 -13.25 9.06 15.32
C LEU A 25 -11.91 8.64 14.69
N PRO A 26 -11.91 7.82 13.62
CA PRO A 26 -10.68 7.58 12.87
C PRO A 26 -10.22 8.94 12.33
N ALA A 27 -9.02 9.36 12.74
CA ALA A 27 -8.41 10.58 12.24
C ALA A 27 -8.40 10.52 10.70
N CYS A 28 -9.10 11.47 10.10
CA CYS A 28 -9.32 11.55 8.66
C CYS A 28 -7.96 11.75 7.97
N ARG A 29 -7.62 10.81 7.09
CA ARG A 29 -6.32 10.65 6.46
C ARG A 29 -6.26 11.49 5.19
N GLU A 30 -5.55 12.62 5.25
CA GLU A 30 -5.02 13.27 4.05
C GLU A 30 -3.51 13.06 4.05
N GLU A 31 -3.07 11.93 3.49
CA GLU A 31 -1.65 11.71 3.23
C GLU A 31 -1.23 12.54 2.02
N GLN A 32 -0.96 13.81 2.28
CA GLN A 32 -0.25 14.68 1.36
C GLN A 32 1.23 14.30 1.38
N GLY A 33 1.89 14.32 0.22
CA GLY A 33 3.33 14.06 0.11
C GLY A 33 3.72 12.72 -0.52
N ILE A 34 2.90 12.14 -1.39
CA ILE A 34 3.28 10.97 -2.19
C ILE A 34 3.24 11.32 -3.68
N ASN A 35 4.28 10.95 -4.42
CA ASN A 35 4.38 11.14 -5.86
C ASN A 35 4.16 9.81 -6.60
N LEU A 36 3.00 9.69 -7.24
CA LEU A 36 2.63 8.55 -8.08
C LEU A 36 2.99 8.84 -9.55
N ASP A 37 4.14 8.34 -10.01
CA ASP A 37 4.51 8.38 -11.42
C ASP A 37 3.83 7.24 -12.19
N LEU A 38 2.73 7.57 -12.88
CA LEU A 38 1.93 6.62 -13.66
C LEU A 38 2.72 5.95 -14.79
N ASN A 39 3.80 6.58 -15.28
CA ASN A 39 4.67 5.94 -16.28
C ASN A 39 5.50 4.81 -15.65
N PHE A 40 5.81 4.93 -14.36
CA PHE A 40 6.54 3.92 -13.61
C PHE A 40 5.61 2.86 -13.05
N SER A 41 4.71 3.22 -12.13
CA SER A 41 3.82 2.25 -11.48
C SER A 41 2.51 2.89 -10.98
N VAL A 42 1.43 2.11 -10.99
CA VAL A 42 0.18 2.39 -10.26
C VAL A 42 0.14 1.69 -8.90
N ASN A 43 1.06 0.76 -8.64
CA ASN A 43 1.09 -0.07 -7.44
C ASN A 43 2.06 0.45 -6.38
N VAL A 44 3.06 1.24 -6.77
CA VAL A 44 3.99 1.89 -5.85
C VAL A 44 4.13 3.38 -6.16
N ALA A 45 4.19 4.19 -5.11
CA ALA A 45 4.47 5.62 -5.16
C ALA A 45 5.79 5.92 -4.45
N ASN A 46 6.42 7.04 -4.83
CA ASN A 46 7.58 7.56 -4.12
C ASN A 46 7.11 8.50 -3.00
N PRO A 47 7.65 8.39 -1.78
CA PRO A 47 7.43 9.43 -0.79
C PRO A 47 8.05 10.74 -1.28
N GLU A 48 7.43 11.88 -1.03
CA GLU A 48 8.04 13.20 -1.27
C GLU A 48 9.09 13.54 -0.19
N LYS A 49 9.83 14.63 -0.40
CA LYS A 49 10.93 15.03 0.50
C LYS A 49 10.49 15.15 1.96
N ASP A 50 9.32 15.74 2.18
CA ASP A 50 8.79 16.07 3.50
C ASP A 50 7.81 15.00 4.00
N PHE A 51 7.81 13.81 3.37
CA PHE A 51 6.98 12.70 3.79
C PHE A 51 7.61 11.92 4.96
N PRO A 52 6.80 11.49 5.95
CA PRO A 52 5.40 11.83 6.17
C PRO A 52 5.23 13.10 7.03
N ASN A 53 4.05 13.73 6.99
CA ASN A 53 3.68 14.72 7.99
C ASN A 53 3.45 14.02 9.35
N LEU A 54 4.46 14.03 10.21
CA LEU A 54 4.44 13.34 11.50
C LEU A 54 3.30 13.80 12.42
N GLU A 55 2.80 15.03 12.30
CA GLU A 55 1.70 15.53 13.13
C GLU A 55 0.34 14.92 12.71
N ALA A 56 0.20 14.54 11.44
CA ALA A 56 -1.06 14.12 10.84
C ALA A 56 -1.19 12.59 10.64
N ILE A 57 -0.19 11.81 11.00
CA ILE A 57 -0.21 10.34 10.85
C ILE A 57 -0.49 9.60 12.18
N ALA A 58 -0.98 8.38 12.03
CA ALA A 58 -1.21 7.43 13.11
C ALA A 58 0.07 7.08 13.90
N ASN A 59 -0.09 6.64 15.15
CA ASN A 59 1.02 6.26 16.04
C ASN A 59 1.81 5.07 15.49
N SER A 60 1.14 4.06 14.94
CA SER A 60 1.78 2.91 14.28
C SER A 60 2.77 3.32 13.20
N LYS A 61 2.45 4.37 12.44
CA LYS A 61 3.33 4.94 11.41
C LYS A 61 4.46 5.78 11.99
N LYS A 62 4.20 6.54 13.06
CA LYS A 62 5.24 7.26 13.80
C LYS A 62 6.30 6.29 14.33
N ASP A 63 5.86 5.18 14.93
CA ASP A 63 6.75 4.16 15.48
C ASP A 63 7.66 3.56 14.41
N VAL A 64 7.09 3.18 13.26
CA VAL A 64 7.88 2.68 12.12
C VAL A 64 8.82 3.77 11.60
N PHE A 65 8.36 5.02 11.46
CA PHE A 65 9.21 6.11 10.99
C PHE A 65 10.38 6.40 11.94
N TYR A 66 10.16 6.40 13.26
CA TYR A 66 11.24 6.63 14.23
C TYR A 66 12.27 5.50 14.25
N GLN A 67 11.86 4.27 13.96
CA GLN A 67 12.76 3.11 13.94
C GLN A 67 13.51 2.95 12.61
N TYR A 68 12.83 3.16 11.48
CA TYR A 68 13.34 2.81 10.15
C TYR A 68 13.59 4.04 9.25
N GLY A 69 13.13 5.22 9.68
CA GLY A 69 13.18 6.44 8.90
C GLY A 69 12.14 6.48 7.78
N ARG A 70 12.43 7.30 6.76
CA ARG A 70 11.58 7.44 5.58
C ARG A 70 11.62 6.16 4.74
N PRO A 71 10.48 5.63 4.27
CA PRO A 71 10.46 4.46 3.40
C PRO A 71 11.05 4.75 2.02
N ASP A 72 11.45 3.70 1.32
CA ASP A 72 11.91 3.79 -0.08
C ASP A 72 10.70 3.95 -1.03
N PHE A 73 9.63 3.19 -0.77
CA PHE A 73 8.40 3.23 -1.56
C PHE A 73 7.16 3.12 -0.66
N ILE A 74 6.03 3.57 -1.19
CA ILE A 74 4.71 3.39 -0.59
C ILE A 74 3.92 2.48 -1.52
N ARG A 75 3.50 1.32 -1.02
CA ARG A 75 2.65 0.41 -1.81
C ARG A 75 1.20 0.85 -1.69
N LEU A 76 0.52 0.85 -2.81
CA LEU A 76 -0.88 1.19 -2.95
C LEU A 76 -1.72 -0.11 -3.03
N TRP A 77 -2.56 -0.35 -2.03
CA TRP A 77 -3.39 -1.56 -1.95
C TRP A 77 -4.74 -1.32 -2.60
N TRP A 78 -4.84 -1.66 -3.88
CA TRP A 78 -6.07 -1.57 -4.68
C TRP A 78 -7.13 -2.61 -4.34
N THR A 79 -6.68 -3.74 -3.78
CA THR A 79 -7.48 -4.89 -3.36
C THR A 79 -7.01 -5.35 -1.98
N SER A 80 -7.89 -6.03 -1.24
CA SER A 80 -7.58 -6.52 0.12
C SER A 80 -6.51 -7.61 0.13
N ASP A 81 -6.35 -8.36 -0.96
CA ASP A 81 -5.30 -9.37 -1.13
C ASP A 81 -3.94 -8.76 -1.52
N GLY A 82 -3.89 -7.45 -1.78
CA GLY A 82 -2.68 -6.72 -2.13
C GLY A 82 -2.13 -7.05 -3.51
N LYS A 83 -2.85 -7.77 -4.36
CA LYS A 83 -2.35 -8.12 -5.69
C LYS A 83 -2.06 -6.85 -6.51
N PRO A 84 -0.89 -6.78 -7.18
CA PRO A 84 -0.62 -5.70 -8.12
C PRO A 84 -1.70 -5.65 -9.20
N GLN A 85 -2.15 -4.44 -9.52
CA GLN A 85 -3.16 -4.17 -10.53
C GLN A 85 -2.53 -3.55 -11.77
N ARG A 86 -3.15 -3.76 -12.95
CA ARG A 86 -2.74 -3.06 -14.16
C ARG A 86 -3.33 -1.65 -14.15
N TYR A 87 -2.72 -0.74 -14.89
CA TYR A 87 -3.22 0.63 -15.02
C TYR A 87 -4.70 0.68 -15.42
N LEU A 88 -5.09 -0.12 -16.43
CA LEU A 88 -6.47 -0.20 -16.92
C LEU A 88 -7.48 -0.64 -15.86
N ASP A 89 -7.07 -1.49 -14.92
CA ASP A 89 -7.97 -2.01 -13.87
C ASP A 89 -8.29 -0.95 -12.82
N VAL A 90 -7.44 0.08 -12.71
CA VAL A 90 -7.53 1.13 -11.68
C VAL A 90 -7.73 2.53 -12.25
N ASP A 91 -7.68 2.74 -13.57
CA ASP A 91 -7.78 4.06 -14.21
C ASP A 91 -9.01 4.85 -13.75
N THR A 92 -10.20 4.22 -13.74
CA THR A 92 -11.43 4.86 -13.26
C THR A 92 -11.34 5.26 -11.79
N ARG A 93 -10.67 4.45 -10.96
CA ARG A 93 -10.49 4.71 -9.52
C ARG A 93 -9.44 5.81 -9.27
N LEU A 94 -8.38 5.86 -10.07
CA LEU A 94 -7.36 6.91 -10.03
C LEU A 94 -7.95 8.30 -10.29
N ARG A 95 -9.00 8.37 -11.10
CA ARG A 95 -9.73 9.61 -11.41
C ARG A 95 -10.67 10.06 -10.29
N ASP A 96 -11.00 9.19 -9.33
CA ASP A 96 -11.81 9.56 -8.16
C ASP A 96 -10.89 9.96 -6.98
N PRO A 97 -10.82 11.25 -6.61
CA PRO A 97 -9.97 11.72 -5.52
C PRO A 97 -10.29 11.03 -4.18
N ARG A 98 -11.55 10.61 -3.97
CA ARG A 98 -11.97 9.94 -2.74
C ARG A 98 -11.35 8.56 -2.62
N VAL A 99 -11.18 7.84 -3.72
CA VAL A 99 -10.55 6.53 -3.71
C VAL A 99 -9.05 6.67 -3.52
N LYS A 100 -8.43 7.61 -4.24
CA LYS A 100 -6.99 7.89 -4.13
C LYS A 100 -6.58 8.23 -2.69
N ASN A 101 -7.36 9.07 -2.00
CA ASN A 101 -7.05 9.51 -0.64
C ASN A 101 -7.34 8.46 0.44
N ASN A 102 -8.26 7.52 0.18
CA ASN A 102 -8.66 6.48 1.14
C ASN A 102 -8.04 5.11 0.85
N LEU A 103 -7.08 5.04 -0.05
CA LEU A 103 -6.44 3.77 -0.38
C LEU A 103 -5.64 3.26 0.82
N ASN A 104 -5.72 1.96 1.09
CA ASN A 104 -4.82 1.32 2.04
C ASN A 104 -3.39 1.40 1.50
N GLN A 105 -2.44 1.65 2.40
CA GLN A 105 -1.04 1.79 2.03
C GLN A 105 -0.15 1.10 3.05
N SER A 106 0.96 0.56 2.56
CA SER A 106 2.04 0.02 3.35
C SER A 106 3.36 0.70 2.96
N TRP A 107 4.35 0.61 3.83
CA TRP A 107 5.66 1.23 3.63
C TRP A 107 6.71 0.18 3.32
N ILE A 108 7.44 0.37 2.23
CA ILE A 108 8.48 -0.55 1.74
C ILE A 108 9.85 0.01 2.10
N TYR A 109 10.68 -0.84 2.72
CA TYR A 109 12.07 -0.58 3.05
C TYR A 109 12.94 -1.64 2.37
N LEU A 110 13.53 -1.29 1.24
CA LEU A 110 14.33 -2.17 0.40
C LEU A 110 15.57 -2.69 1.13
N LYS A 111 16.26 -1.80 1.87
CA LYS A 111 17.47 -2.17 2.63
C LYS A 111 17.17 -3.23 3.70
N ASN A 112 15.98 -3.19 4.28
CA ASN A 112 15.54 -4.09 5.34
C ASN A 112 14.84 -5.34 4.79
N ASN A 113 14.65 -5.44 3.47
CA ASN A 113 13.83 -6.45 2.81
C ASN A 113 12.44 -6.61 3.46
N ALA A 114 11.82 -5.48 3.83
CA ALA A 114 10.62 -5.46 4.65
C ALA A 114 9.53 -4.53 4.10
N GLU A 115 8.28 -4.93 4.31
CA GLU A 115 7.09 -4.12 4.12
C GLU A 115 6.31 -4.04 5.45
N PHE A 116 5.94 -2.83 5.83
CA PHE A 116 5.14 -2.55 7.02
C PHE A 116 3.70 -2.28 6.62
N ILE A 117 2.80 -3.17 7.02
CA ILE A 117 1.36 -3.05 6.80
C ILE A 117 0.73 -2.49 8.07
N PHE A 118 -0.02 -1.41 7.92
CA PHE A 118 -0.67 -0.71 9.04
C PHE A 118 -2.11 -1.19 9.17
N ASP A 119 -2.34 -2.13 10.09
CA ASP A 119 -3.67 -2.72 10.31
C ASP A 119 -4.59 -1.75 11.07
N SER A 120 -4.03 -0.84 11.88
CA SER A 120 -4.79 0.22 12.58
C SER A 120 -3.91 1.42 12.95
N SER A 121 -4.47 2.36 13.73
CA SER A 121 -3.72 3.53 14.22
C SER A 121 -2.61 3.18 15.21
N GLU A 122 -2.70 2.02 15.87
CA GLU A 122 -1.77 1.57 16.91
C GLU A 122 -1.04 0.27 16.55
N GLN A 123 -1.51 -0.44 15.52
CA GLN A 123 -0.96 -1.75 15.15
C GLN A 123 -0.43 -1.75 13.73
N TYR A 124 0.72 -2.38 13.58
CA TYR A 124 1.32 -2.68 12.30
C TYR A 124 1.98 -4.05 12.36
N ARG A 125 2.19 -4.65 11.19
CA ARG A 125 2.94 -5.88 11.03
C ARG A 125 4.01 -5.70 9.98
N GLN A 126 5.15 -6.33 10.23
CA GLN A 126 6.25 -6.42 9.28
C GLN A 126 6.15 -7.74 8.53
N ILE A 127 6.21 -7.69 7.21
CA ILE A 127 6.32 -8.87 6.35
C ILE A 127 7.58 -8.77 5.47
N PRO A 128 8.20 -9.89 5.10
CA PRO A 128 9.28 -9.87 4.12
C PRO A 128 8.76 -9.43 2.75
N LEU A 129 9.59 -8.72 1.98
CA LEU A 129 9.25 -8.39 0.59
C LEU A 129 9.19 -9.65 -0.27
N THR A 130 8.18 -9.74 -1.11
CA THR A 130 8.09 -10.76 -2.16
C THR A 130 8.93 -10.37 -3.35
N ASP A 131 9.29 -11.36 -4.18
CA ASP A 131 10.07 -11.08 -5.38
C ASP A 131 9.27 -10.23 -6.37
N LYS A 132 7.93 -10.36 -6.38
CA LYS A 132 7.03 -9.48 -7.14
C LYS A 132 7.10 -8.03 -6.67
N THR A 133 6.98 -7.78 -5.37
CA THR A 133 7.05 -6.41 -4.83
C THR A 133 8.42 -5.79 -5.13
N LEU A 134 9.50 -6.54 -4.94
CA LEU A 134 10.86 -6.10 -5.30
C LEU A 134 10.96 -5.77 -6.80
N THR A 135 10.38 -6.62 -7.65
CA THR A 135 10.37 -6.44 -9.11
C THR A 135 9.64 -5.15 -9.49
N ILE A 136 8.48 -4.87 -8.89
CA ILE A 136 7.74 -3.62 -9.14
C ILE A 136 8.54 -2.40 -8.69
N CYS A 137 9.16 -2.46 -7.51
CA CYS A 137 10.02 -1.37 -7.03
C CYS A 137 11.22 -1.14 -7.95
N GLN A 138 11.72 -2.19 -8.62
CA GLN A 138 12.88 -2.11 -9.50
C GLN A 138 12.53 -1.63 -10.92
N TYR A 139 11.47 -2.17 -11.51
CA TYR A 139 11.17 -2.00 -12.94
C TYR A 139 9.90 -1.20 -13.21
N GLY A 140 9.04 -1.03 -12.22
CA GLY A 140 7.67 -0.53 -12.37
C GLY A 140 6.68 -1.68 -12.62
N ASP A 141 5.47 -1.33 -13.06
CA ASP A 141 4.47 -2.33 -13.43
C ASP A 141 4.89 -3.05 -14.72
N PRO A 142 4.64 -4.37 -14.83
CA PRO A 142 4.87 -5.11 -16.06
C PRO A 142 3.97 -4.61 -17.21
N GLU A 143 4.53 -4.53 -18.42
CA GLU A 143 3.79 -4.16 -19.63
C GLU A 143 2.80 -5.26 -20.08
N ASP A 144 3.13 -6.53 -19.84
CA ASP A 144 2.24 -7.67 -20.10
C ASP A 144 2.41 -8.76 -19.04
N VAL A 145 1.28 -9.28 -18.55
CA VAL A 145 1.23 -10.37 -17.57
C VAL A 145 0.38 -11.51 -18.12
N LYS A 146 0.95 -12.71 -18.13
CA LYS A 146 0.26 -13.96 -18.49
C LYS A 146 0.18 -14.85 -17.28
N GLU A 147 -1.00 -15.35 -16.97
CA GLU A 147 -1.26 -16.16 -15.77
C GLU A 147 -1.73 -17.55 -16.19
N VAL A 148 -1.21 -18.58 -15.54
CA VAL A 148 -1.60 -19.98 -15.72
C VAL A 148 -1.62 -20.65 -14.36
N THR A 149 -2.71 -21.34 -14.02
CA THR A 149 -2.73 -22.21 -12.84
C THR A 149 -2.11 -23.56 -13.21
N ALA A 150 -1.03 -23.93 -12.53
CA ALA A 150 -0.38 -25.22 -12.72
C ALA A 150 -1.25 -26.38 -12.19
N LEU A 151 -0.91 -27.61 -12.59
CA LEU A 151 -1.66 -28.82 -12.20
C LEU A 151 -1.67 -29.08 -10.69
N ASP A 152 -0.66 -28.58 -9.97
CA ASP A 152 -0.56 -28.66 -8.51
C ASP A 152 -1.25 -27.50 -7.79
N GLY A 153 -1.94 -26.63 -8.53
CA GLY A 153 -2.68 -25.48 -7.99
C GLY A 153 -1.85 -24.22 -7.79
N ALA A 154 -0.53 -24.26 -8.04
CA ALA A 154 0.33 -23.08 -7.94
C ALA A 154 -0.01 -22.06 -9.04
N LEU A 155 0.06 -20.77 -8.73
CA LEU A 155 -0.14 -19.72 -9.72
C LEU A 155 1.19 -19.43 -10.42
N GLU A 156 1.26 -19.68 -11.73
CA GLU A 156 2.42 -19.30 -12.54
C GLU A 156 2.11 -18.04 -13.34
N GLU A 157 2.96 -17.02 -13.18
CA GLU A 157 2.80 -15.75 -13.87
C GLU A 157 4.06 -15.45 -14.69
N THR A 158 3.88 -15.00 -15.93
CA THR A 158 4.96 -14.47 -16.76
C THR A 158 4.78 -12.98 -16.93
N TRP A 159 5.71 -12.21 -16.38
CA TRP A 159 5.73 -10.75 -16.44
C TRP A 159 6.76 -10.30 -17.48
N ASN A 160 6.30 -9.53 -18.45
CA ASN A 160 7.12 -9.04 -19.56
C ASN A 160 7.39 -7.55 -19.38
N TYR A 161 8.68 -7.22 -19.36
CA TYR A 161 9.18 -5.86 -19.32
C TYR A 161 9.86 -5.49 -20.65
N PHE A 162 9.07 -5.24 -21.69
CA PHE A 162 9.54 -4.96 -23.05
C PHE A 162 10.51 -3.78 -23.13
N SER A 163 10.20 -2.70 -22.40
CA SER A 163 11.04 -1.51 -22.36
C SER A 163 12.35 -1.72 -21.59
N ARG A 164 12.43 -2.77 -20.77
CA ARG A 164 13.62 -3.12 -19.97
C ARG A 164 14.38 -4.31 -20.55
N GLY A 165 13.82 -5.03 -21.52
CA GLY A 165 14.44 -6.23 -22.08
C GLY A 165 14.46 -7.40 -21.09
N VAL A 166 13.43 -7.53 -20.25
CA VAL A 166 13.38 -8.58 -19.21
C VAL A 166 12.06 -9.35 -19.27
N ILE A 167 12.12 -10.68 -19.15
CA ILE A 167 10.97 -11.54 -18.86
C ILE A 167 11.25 -12.25 -17.54
N LEU A 168 10.29 -12.22 -16.62
CA LEU A 168 10.34 -12.91 -15.35
C LEU A 168 9.20 -13.90 -15.28
N ARG A 169 9.48 -15.12 -14.81
CA ARG A 169 8.43 -16.07 -14.43
C ARG A 169 8.40 -16.20 -12.93
N PHE A 170 7.20 -16.06 -12.40
CA PHE A 170 6.88 -16.24 -11.01
C PHE A 170 6.13 -17.54 -10.84
N ARG A 171 6.40 -18.23 -9.74
CA ARG A 171 5.53 -19.26 -9.19
C ARG A 171 5.13 -18.79 -7.81
N ASP A 172 3.84 -18.59 -7.62
CA ASP A 172 3.28 -17.79 -6.54
C ASP A 172 4.00 -16.44 -6.49
N ASP A 173 4.77 -16.14 -5.45
CA ASP A 173 5.44 -14.85 -5.26
C ASP A 173 6.96 -14.88 -5.44
N LYS A 174 7.49 -15.97 -6.01
CA LYS A 174 8.93 -16.22 -6.19
C LYS A 174 9.34 -16.27 -7.64
N ILE A 175 10.46 -15.65 -7.97
CA ILE A 175 11.05 -15.73 -9.32
C ILE A 175 11.65 -17.12 -9.49
N VAL A 176 11.12 -17.87 -10.46
CA VAL A 176 11.63 -19.19 -10.84
C VAL A 176 12.44 -19.13 -12.14
N HIS A 177 12.27 -18.08 -12.95
CA HIS A 177 13.01 -17.89 -14.18
C HIS A 177 13.19 -16.41 -14.53
N ARG A 178 14.35 -16.08 -15.10
CA ARG A 178 14.67 -14.77 -15.67
C ARG A 178 15.30 -14.94 -17.04
N GLN A 179 14.80 -14.20 -18.01
CA GLN A 179 15.36 -14.09 -19.35
C GLN A 179 15.58 -12.62 -19.71
N ASN A 180 16.77 -12.29 -20.22
CA ASN A 180 17.09 -10.96 -20.71
C ASN A 180 17.17 -10.96 -22.24
N TYR A 181 16.85 -9.82 -22.86
CA TYR A 181 16.93 -9.58 -24.30
C TYR A 181 17.16 -8.09 -24.59
N THR A 182 17.40 -7.74 -25.84
CA THR A 182 17.55 -6.33 -26.26
C THR A 182 16.24 -5.57 -26.04
N PRO A 183 16.22 -4.47 -25.27
CA PRO A 183 15.00 -3.69 -25.03
C PRO A 183 14.33 -3.24 -26.32
N MET A 184 13.00 -3.31 -26.36
CA MET A 184 12.20 -2.98 -27.56
C MET A 184 11.74 -1.52 -27.62
N GLY A 185 12.34 -0.63 -26.82
CA GLY A 185 11.93 0.77 -26.69
C GLY A 185 10.76 0.98 -25.72
N ARG A 186 10.32 2.22 -25.53
CA ARG A 186 9.20 2.54 -24.61
C ARG A 186 7.89 2.01 -25.16
N PHE A 187 7.31 1.03 -24.48
CA PHE A 187 5.92 0.63 -24.71
C PHE A 187 4.98 1.65 -24.06
N ILE A 188 3.94 2.07 -24.77
CA ILE A 188 2.87 2.89 -24.19
C ILE A 188 1.97 1.93 -23.41
N LYS A 189 1.88 2.11 -22.08
CA LYS A 189 0.89 1.42 -21.25
C LYS A 189 -0.50 1.79 -21.79
N LYS A 190 -1.19 0.83 -22.41
CA LYS A 190 -2.57 0.99 -22.86
C LYS A 190 -3.51 0.53 -21.77
#